data_AF-A0A7Y5MYE2-F1
#
_entry.id   AF-A0A7Y5MYE2-F1
#
_cell.length_a   1.000
_cell.length_b   1.000
_cell.length_c   1.000
_cell.angle_alpha   90.00
_cell.angle_beta   90.00
_cell.angle_gamma   90.00
#
_symmetry.space_group_name_H-M   'P 1'
#
loop_
_entity.id
_entity.type
_entity.pdbx_description
1 polymer ?
#
loop_
_entity_poly.entity_id
_entity_poly.type
_entity_poly.pdbx_seq_one_letter_code
_entity_poly.pdbx_strand_id
1 'polypeptide(L)'
;MSEAFEQAKKEYETGRWSKAFRYFKESLKDTQRVSEVRILMARCLLGMGEPDKAESELKSARQQLGDKDKEMLAAFEEAWKLLHDTRRLTPRELEERRRRAAENN
;
A
#
# COMPACT_ATOMS: atom_id res chain seq x y z
N MET A 1 -0.08 -9.55 16.89
CA MET A 1 -0.33 -8.54 15.84
C MET A 1 -1.21 -7.46 16.47
N SER A 2 -1.10 -6.20 16.06
CA SER A 2 -1.93 -5.13 16.62
C SER A 2 -3.35 -5.21 16.05
N GLU A 3 -4.35 -4.85 16.85
CA GLU A 3 -5.76 -4.78 16.43
C GLU A 3 -5.93 -3.90 15.18
N ALA A 4 -5.21 -2.77 15.13
CA ALA A 4 -5.18 -1.87 13.98
C ALA A 4 -4.69 -2.57 12.70
N PHE A 5 -3.74 -3.51 12.78
CA PHE A 5 -3.24 -4.22 11.60
C PHE A 5 -4.29 -5.20 11.04
N GLU A 6 -4.99 -5.92 11.91
CA GLU A 6 -6.07 -6.83 11.50
C GLU A 6 -7.24 -6.07 10.89
N GLN A 7 -7.62 -4.94 11.50
CA GLN A 7 -8.63 -4.06 10.95
C GLN A 7 -8.19 -3.47 9.59
N ALA A 8 -6.92 -3.09 9.45
CA ALA A 8 -6.38 -2.63 8.18
C ALA A 8 -6.48 -3.69 7.09
N LYS A 9 -6.15 -4.95 7.39
CA LYS A 9 -6.28 -6.06 6.43
C LYS A 9 -7.73 -6.28 5.99
N LYS A 10 -8.68 -6.22 6.92
CA LYS A 10 -10.11 -6.34 6.60
C LYS A 10 -10.59 -5.21 5.66
N GLU A 11 -10.24 -3.97 5.95
CA GLU A 11 -10.59 -2.84 5.09
C GLU A 11 -9.86 -2.93 3.73
N TYR A 12 -8.63 -3.45 3.71
CA TYR A 12 -7.87 -3.68 2.48
C TYR A 12 -8.53 -4.72 1.57
N GLU A 13 -8.95 -5.85 2.12
CA GLU A 13 -9.63 -6.92 1.37
C GLU A 13 -10.99 -6.50 0.82
N THR A 14 -11.66 -5.56 1.49
CA THR A 14 -12.93 -4.97 1.03
C THR A 14 -12.74 -3.83 0.03
N GLY A 15 -11.49 -3.48 -0.31
CA GLY A 15 -11.19 -2.41 -1.27
C GLY A 15 -11.35 -0.99 -0.73
N ARG A 16 -11.48 -0.83 0.59
CA ARG A 16 -11.58 0.46 1.29
C ARG A 16 -10.20 1.03 1.55
N TRP A 17 -9.53 1.41 0.47
CA TRP A 17 -8.10 1.75 0.48
C TRP A 17 -7.74 2.88 1.44
N SER A 18 -8.60 3.90 1.60
CA SER A 18 -8.29 5.02 2.51
C SER A 18 -8.44 4.64 3.97
N LYS A 19 -9.46 3.84 4.33
CA LYS A 19 -9.62 3.29 5.68
C LYS A 19 -8.47 2.33 6.01
N ALA A 20 -8.16 1.42 5.09
CA ALA A 20 -7.03 0.49 5.23
C ALA A 20 -5.72 1.24 5.47
N PHE A 21 -5.42 2.26 4.66
CA PHE A 21 -4.22 3.08 4.82
C PHE A 21 -4.13 3.74 6.20
N ARG A 22 -5.24 4.26 6.73
CA ARG A 22 -5.29 4.87 8.07
C ARG A 22 -4.95 3.86 9.16
N TYR A 23 -5.59 2.69 9.14
CA TYR A 23 -5.33 1.64 10.13
C TYR A 23 -3.92 1.06 10.00
N PHE A 24 -3.38 0.92 8.78
CA PHE A 24 -1.98 0.54 8.58
C PHE A 24 -1.03 1.57 9.19
N LYS A 25 -1.27 2.87 8.95
CA LYS A 25 -0.46 3.95 9.55
C LYS A 25 -0.51 3.93 11.08
N GLU A 26 -1.63 3.56 11.67
CA GLU A 26 -1.75 3.37 13.11
C GLU A 26 -0.95 2.15 13.57
N SER A 27 -1.08 1.01 12.87
CA SER A 27 -0.35 -0.21 13.19
C SER A 27 1.18 -0.08 13.11
N LEU A 28 1.70 0.87 12.33
CA LEU A 28 3.13 1.13 12.19
C LEU A 28 3.80 1.50 13.52
N LYS A 29 3.04 2.05 14.49
CA LYS A 29 3.58 2.47 15.79
C LYS A 29 3.98 1.28 16.67
N ASP A 30 3.27 0.17 16.55
CA ASP A 30 3.36 -0.96 17.49
C ASP A 30 3.81 -2.26 16.82
N THR A 31 4.14 -2.23 15.52
CA THR A 31 4.55 -3.42 14.77
C THR A 31 6.06 -3.46 14.54
N GLN A 32 6.65 -4.66 14.67
CA GLN A 32 8.01 -4.93 14.22
C GLN A 32 8.08 -5.15 12.69
N ARG A 33 6.93 -5.33 12.02
CA ARG A 33 6.83 -5.62 10.58
C ARG A 33 6.71 -4.35 9.73
N VAL A 34 7.65 -3.43 9.92
CA VAL A 34 7.58 -2.08 9.33
C VAL A 34 7.58 -2.12 7.79
N SER A 35 8.39 -3.00 7.19
CA SER A 35 8.45 -3.18 5.73
C SER A 35 7.13 -3.73 5.15
N GLU A 36 6.50 -4.71 5.80
CA GLU A 36 5.19 -5.27 5.40
C GLU A 36 4.11 -4.19 5.38
N VAL A 37 4.00 -3.42 6.46
CA VAL A 37 2.99 -2.37 6.55
C VAL A 37 3.21 -1.30 5.48
N ARG A 38 4.46 -0.90 5.23
CA ARG A 38 4.76 0.09 4.18
C ARG A 38 4.42 -0.40 2.78
N ILE A 39 4.65 -1.68 2.45
CA ILE A 39 4.24 -2.26 1.17
C ILE A 39 2.71 -2.26 1.03
N LEU A 40 1.99 -2.62 2.10
CA LEU A 40 0.52 -2.61 2.10
C LEU A 40 -0.04 -1.18 1.98
N MET A 41 0.57 -0.20 2.64
CA MET A 41 0.25 1.22 2.49
C MET A 41 0.47 1.70 1.05
N ALA A 42 1.58 1.31 0.42
CA ALA A 42 1.83 1.62 -0.99
C ALA A 42 0.75 1.02 -1.90
N ARG A 43 0.35 -0.24 -1.68
CA ARG A 43 -0.75 -0.87 -2.43
C ARG A 43 -2.07 -0.12 -2.27
N CYS A 44 -2.39 0.36 -1.06
CA CYS A 44 -3.55 1.22 -0.85
C CYS A 44 -3.46 2.52 -1.67
N LEU A 45 -2.31 3.19 -1.65
CA LEU A 45 -2.07 4.42 -2.42
C LEU A 45 -2.20 4.19 -3.93
N LEU A 46 -1.73 3.06 -4.44
CA LEU A 46 -1.93 2.65 -5.84
C LEU A 46 -3.40 2.38 -6.15
N GLY A 47 -4.12 1.73 -5.23
CA GLY A 47 -5.57 1.57 -5.28
C GLY A 47 -6.32 2.90 -5.36
N MET A 48 -5.80 3.94 -4.70
CA MET A 48 -6.32 5.31 -4.74
C MET A 48 -5.81 6.14 -5.92
N GLY A 49 -4.99 5.60 -6.83
CA GLY A 49 -4.44 6.39 -7.95
C GLY A 49 -3.44 7.47 -7.51
N GLU A 50 -2.69 7.20 -6.44
CA GLU A 50 -1.63 8.07 -5.90
C GLU A 50 -0.23 7.41 -6.03
N PRO A 51 0.28 7.19 -7.27
CA PRO A 51 1.52 6.47 -7.49
C PRO A 51 2.76 7.14 -6.88
N ASP A 52 2.81 8.47 -6.82
CA ASP A 52 3.98 9.19 -6.29
C ASP A 52 4.14 9.01 -4.77
N LYS A 53 3.02 8.99 -4.04
CA LYS A 53 3.02 8.67 -2.61
C LYS A 53 3.36 7.20 -2.40
N ALA A 54 2.83 6.31 -3.25
CA ALA A 54 3.12 4.88 -3.17
C ALA A 54 4.62 4.58 -3.36
N GLU A 55 5.28 5.25 -4.31
CA GLU A 55 6.72 5.11 -4.52
C GLU A 55 7.52 5.48 -3.27
N SER A 56 7.13 6.56 -2.59
CA SER A 56 7.79 7.00 -1.37
C SER A 56 7.74 5.93 -0.28
N GLU A 57 6.57 5.32 -0.06
CA GLU A 57 6.43 4.22 0.90
C GLU A 57 7.22 2.97 0.50
N LEU A 58 7.24 2.61 -0.79
CA LEU A 58 8.02 1.48 -1.27
C LEU A 58 9.54 1.71 -1.09
N LYS A 59 10.04 2.91 -1.37
CA LYS A 59 11.45 3.26 -1.11
C LYS A 59 11.80 3.09 0.36
N SER A 60 10.94 3.56 1.26
CA SER A 60 11.12 3.36 2.71
C SER A 60 11.04 1.88 3.10
N ALA A 61 10.12 1.11 2.50
CA ALA A 61 10.04 -0.33 2.74
C ALA A 61 11.34 -1.03 2.32
N ARG A 62 11.88 -0.73 1.13
CA ARG A 62 13.11 -1.34 0.61
C ARG A 62 14.32 -1.08 1.52
N GLN A 63 14.43 0.11 2.12
CA GLN A 63 15.50 0.44 3.06
C GLN A 63 15.47 -0.43 4.33
N GLN A 64 14.28 -0.92 4.70
CA GLN A 64 14.08 -1.76 5.89
C GLN A 64 14.05 -3.25 5.57
N LEU A 65 14.00 -3.61 4.28
CA LEU A 65 13.87 -4.98 3.81
C LEU A 65 15.26 -5.60 3.69
N GLY A 66 15.52 -6.62 4.50
CA GLY A 66 16.75 -7.42 4.39
C GLY A 66 16.68 -8.37 3.20
N ASP A 67 17.77 -8.52 2.46
CA ASP A 67 17.81 -9.31 1.22
C ASP A 67 17.56 -10.83 1.43
N LYS A 68 17.52 -11.30 2.69
CA LYS A 68 17.23 -12.70 3.04
C LYS A 68 15.74 -13.02 3.11
N ASP A 69 14.89 -12.01 3.19
CA ASP A 69 13.44 -12.19 3.31
C ASP A 69 12.80 -12.27 1.91
N LYS A 70 12.87 -13.45 1.31
CA LYS A 70 12.44 -13.69 -0.08
C LYS A 70 10.95 -13.46 -0.30
N GLU A 71 10.12 -13.78 0.70
CA GLU A 71 8.68 -13.57 0.62
C GLU A 71 8.36 -12.07 0.63
N MET A 72 8.98 -11.33 1.53
CA MET A 72 8.84 -9.87 1.56
C MET A 72 9.41 -9.19 0.31
N LEU A 73 10.50 -9.73 -0.25
CA LEU A 73 11.05 -9.23 -1.50
C LEU A 73 10.08 -9.44 -2.66
N ALA A 74 9.45 -10.61 -2.75
CA ALA A 74 8.42 -10.87 -3.77
C ALA A 74 7.22 -9.92 -3.62
N ALA A 75 6.73 -9.72 -2.39
CA ALA A 75 5.64 -8.77 -2.14
C ALA A 75 6.01 -7.33 -2.51
N PHE A 76 7.26 -6.93 -2.25
CA PHE A 76 7.81 -5.64 -2.67
C PHE A 76 7.86 -5.52 -4.20
N GLU A 77 8.39 -6.51 -4.89
CA GLU A 77 8.50 -6.52 -6.36
C GLU A 77 7.15 -6.45 -7.05
N GLU A 78 6.15 -7.18 -6.53
CA GLU A 78 4.77 -7.08 -7.01
C GLU A 78 4.20 -5.67 -6.85
N ALA A 79 4.41 -5.05 -5.70
CA ALA A 79 3.95 -3.67 -5.46
C ALA A 79 4.71 -2.66 -6.34
N TRP A 80 5.99 -2.88 -6.59
CA TRP A 80 6.81 -2.06 -7.48
C TRP A 80 6.34 -2.18 -8.93
N LYS A 81 6.00 -3.39 -9.39
CA LYS A 81 5.39 -3.61 -10.71
C LYS A 81 4.05 -2.88 -10.83
N LEU A 82 3.19 -3.00 -9.81
CA LEU A 82 1.91 -2.29 -9.79
C LEU A 82 2.09 -0.77 -9.83
N LEU A 83 3.13 -0.24 -9.19
CA LEU A 83 3.50 1.18 -9.29
C LEU A 83 3.82 1.57 -10.74
N HIS A 84 4.66 0.80 -11.44
CA HIS A 84 4.98 1.06 -12.85
C HIS A 84 3.73 1.01 -13.73
N ASP A 85 2.86 0.02 -13.53
CA ASP A 85 1.62 -0.10 -14.28
C ASP A 85 0.67 1.08 -14.00
N THR A 86 0.57 1.50 -12.74
CA THR A 86 -0.27 2.64 -12.34
C THR A 86 0.25 3.96 -12.89
N ARG A 87 1.58 4.12 -13.04
CA ARG A 87 2.21 5.30 -13.64
C ARG A 87 1.99 5.42 -15.15
N ARG A 88 1.70 4.31 -15.82
CA ARG A 88 1.40 4.29 -17.26
C ARG A 88 -0.04 4.72 -17.55
N LEU A 89 -0.89 4.82 -16.53
CA LEU A 89 -2.25 5.29 -16.67
C LEU A 89 -2.28 6.76 -17.07
N THR A 90 -3.23 7.09 -17.93
CA THR A 90 -3.53 8.47 -18.30
C THR A 90 -4.09 9.24 -17.10
N PRO A 91 -4.03 10.59 -17.11
CA PRO A 91 -4.62 11.40 -16.06
C PRO A 91 -6.10 11.08 -15.80
N ARG A 92 -6.87 10.80 -16.87
CA ARG A 92 -8.29 10.43 -16.78
C ARG A 92 -8.50 9.09 -16.07
N GLU A 93 -7.68 8.09 -16.35
CA GLU A 93 -7.77 6.78 -15.70
C GLU A 93 -7.38 6.87 -14.21
N LEU A 94 -6.40 7.71 -13.87
CA LEU A 94 -6.05 7.99 -12.46
C LEU A 94 -7.17 8.70 -11.72
N GLU A 95 -7.82 9.69 -12.35
CA GLU A 95 -8.99 10.39 -11.83
C GLU A 95 -10.13 9.40 -11.55
N GLU A 96 -10.43 8.52 -12.51
CA GLU A 96 -11.48 7.53 -12.36
C GLU A 96 -11.16 6.54 -11.23
N ARG A 97 -9.90 6.13 -11.09
CA ARG A 97 -9.47 5.26 -10.01
C ARG A 97 -9.61 5.93 -8.64
N ARG A 98 -9.22 7.21 -8.53
CA ARG A 98 -9.43 8.05 -7.32
C ARG A 98 -10.90 8.13 -6.97
N ARG A 99 -11.76 8.37 -7.96
CA ARG A 99 -13.20 8.45 -7.78
C ARG A 99 -13.78 7.13 -7.28
N ARG A 100 -13.45 6.00 -7.93
CA ARG A 100 -13.90 4.67 -7.48
C ARG A 100 -13.42 4.35 -6.08
N ALA A 101 -12.18 4.71 -5.74
CA ALA A 101 -11.65 4.54 -4.41
C ALA A 101 -12.40 5.39 -3.37
N ALA A 102 -12.80 6.62 -3.71
CA ALA A 102 -13.61 7.47 -2.85
C ALA A 102 -15.03 6.91 -2.66
N GLU A 103 -15.64 6.35 -3.71
CA GLU A 103 -16.96 5.71 -3.66
C GLU A 103 -16.98 4.42 -2.83
N ASN A 104 -15.87 3.68 -2.81
CA ASN A 104 -15.75 2.43 -2.05
C ASN A 104 -15.42 2.61 -0.56
N ASN A 105 -15.00 3.80 -0.10
CA ASN A 105 -14.61 4.07 1.28
C ASN A 105 -15.79 4.38 2.20
#